data_AF-A0A1G9QNT2-F1
#
_entry.id   AF-A0A1G9QNT2-F1
#
_cell.length_a   1.000
_cell.length_b   1.000
_cell.length_c   1.000
_cell.angle_alpha   90.00
_cell.angle_beta   90.00
_cell.angle_gamma   90.00
#
_symmetry.space_group_name_H-M   'P 1'
#
loop_
_entity.id
_entity.type
_entity.pdbx_description
1 polymer ?
#
loop_
_entity_poly.entity_id
_entity_poly.type
_entity_poly.pdbx_seq_one_letter_code
_entity_poly.pdbx_strand_id
1 'polypeptide(L)'
;MSIPVGRNKAGELIRVYENSRGDYNVEVGGSKIEEVEEQEAAIDRGKIIMLRSFMPSIDEKRAKELLQSDVIVDYNFRTDRPSTYRED
;
A
#
# COMPACT_ATOMS: atom_id res chain seq x y z
N MET A 1 19.92 -4.56 -0.02
CA MET A 1 19.42 -3.15 0.11
C MET A 1 17.96 -3.19 0.53
N SER A 2 17.44 -2.21 1.30
CA SER A 2 16.02 -2.18 1.72
C SER A 2 15.31 -0.95 1.14
N ILE A 3 14.15 -1.17 0.53
CA ILE A 3 13.37 -0.18 -0.20
C ILE A 3 12.01 -0.03 0.50
N PRO A 4 11.70 1.16 1.07
CA PRO A 4 10.37 1.42 1.61
C PRO A 4 9.37 1.62 0.47
N VAL A 5 8.25 0.89 0.50
CA VAL A 5 7.17 1.00 -0.49
C VAL A 5 6.06 1.92 -0.01
N GLY A 6 5.69 1.82 1.27
CA GLY A 6 4.59 2.61 1.83
C GLY A 6 4.15 2.09 3.19
N ARG A 7 2.93 2.43 3.62
CA ARG A 7 2.31 1.93 4.85
C ARG A 7 0.91 1.40 4.58
N ASN A 8 0.52 0.33 5.25
CA ASN A 8 -0.85 -0.15 5.18
C ASN A 8 -1.81 0.73 6.01
N LYS A 9 -3.11 0.42 5.97
CA LYS A 9 -4.15 1.12 6.75
C LYS A 9 -3.91 1.10 8.28
N ALA A 10 -3.21 0.09 8.80
CA ALA A 10 -2.84 -0.01 10.21
C ALA A 10 -1.59 0.83 10.57
N GLY A 11 -0.94 1.46 9.59
CA GLY A 11 0.28 2.25 9.77
C GLY A 11 1.57 1.42 9.74
N GLU A 12 1.49 0.13 9.44
CA GLU A 12 2.64 -0.77 9.37
C GLU A 12 3.45 -0.51 8.10
N LEU A 13 4.78 -0.45 8.25
CA LEU A 13 5.70 -0.23 7.13
C LEU A 13 5.70 -1.44 6.19
N ILE A 14 5.53 -1.17 4.89
CA ILE A 14 5.71 -2.12 3.81
C ILE A 14 7.08 -1.84 3.20
N ARG A 15 7.96 -2.84 3.21
CA ARG A 15 9.31 -2.73 2.65
C ARG A 15 9.68 -3.95 1.84
N VAL A 16 10.59 -3.73 0.90
CA VAL A 16 11.18 -4.77 0.07
C VAL A 16 12.66 -4.85 0.37
N TYR A 17 13.23 -6.05 0.40
CA TYR A 17 14.68 -6.23 0.53
C TYR A 17 15.16 -7.49 -0.17
N GLU A 18 16.35 -7.40 -0.76
CA GLU A 18 17.02 -8.54 -1.39
C GLU A 18 17.51 -9.53 -0.32
N ASN A 19 17.30 -10.83 -0.57
CA ASN A 19 17.75 -11.94 0.26
C ASN A 19 19.15 -12.42 -0.17
N SER A 20 19.71 -13.40 0.53
CA SER A 20 21.05 -13.94 0.21
C SER A 20 21.13 -14.78 -1.06
N ARG A 21 19.99 -15.07 -1.70
CA ARG A 21 19.86 -15.84 -2.94
C ARG A 21 19.69 -14.96 -4.18
N GLY A 22 19.48 -13.65 -3.99
CA GLY A 22 19.21 -12.68 -5.05
C GLY A 22 17.72 -12.41 -5.29
N ASP A 23 16.82 -13.07 -4.56
CA ASP A 23 15.38 -12.80 -4.63
C ASP A 23 15.00 -11.66 -3.69
N TYR A 24 13.83 -11.07 -3.89
CA TYR A 24 13.30 -9.95 -3.14
C TYR A 24 12.15 -10.38 -2.24
N ASN A 25 12.32 -10.13 -0.94
CA ASN A 25 11.29 -10.35 0.07
C ASN A 25 10.41 -9.12 0.23
N VAL A 26 9.11 -9.34 0.37
CA VAL A 26 8.11 -8.33 0.72
C VAL A 26 7.75 -8.50 2.19
N GLU A 27 7.90 -7.45 2.99
CA GLU A 27 7.66 -7.46 4.42
C GLU A 27 6.65 -6.37 4.82
N VAL A 28 5.74 -6.72 5.73
CA VAL A 28 4.76 -5.80 6.33
C VAL A 28 4.93 -5.85 7.85
N GLY A 29 5.22 -4.72 8.48
CA GLY A 29 5.29 -4.62 9.93
C GLY A 29 6.32 -5.54 10.59
N GLY A 30 7.41 -5.91 9.89
CA GLY A 30 8.40 -6.87 10.40
C GLY A 30 8.16 -8.33 10.00
N SER A 31 7.04 -8.63 9.33
CA SER A 31 6.68 -10.00 8.93
C SER A 31 6.81 -10.20 7.42
N LYS A 32 7.57 -11.23 7.00
CA LYS A 32 7.69 -11.62 5.59
C LYS A 32 6.34 -12.14 5.08
N ILE A 33 5.84 -11.55 4.00
CA ILE A 33 4.59 -11.94 3.36
C ILE A 33 4.85 -12.80 2.13
N GLU A 34 5.82 -12.41 1.30
CA GLU A 34 6.08 -13.05 0.01
C GLU A 34 7.55 -12.90 -0.38
N GLU A 35 8.01 -13.75 -1.31
CA GLU A 35 9.34 -13.76 -1.91
C GLU A 35 9.17 -13.88 -3.43
N VAL A 36 9.85 -13.03 -4.19
CA VAL A 36 9.78 -13.00 -5.66
C VAL A 36 11.17 -12.72 -6.25
N GLU A 37 11.43 -13.19 -7.46
CA GLU A 37 12.77 -13.12 -8.07
C GLU A 37 13.17 -11.70 -8.51
N GLU A 38 12.20 -10.86 -8.87
CA GLU A 38 12.44 -9.53 -9.44
C GLU A 38 12.13 -8.39 -8.47
N GLN A 39 13.00 -7.38 -8.42
CA GLN A 39 12.84 -6.20 -7.57
C GLN A 39 11.55 -5.43 -7.88
N GLU A 40 11.28 -5.17 -9.16
CA GLU A 40 10.09 -4.43 -9.58
C GLU A 40 8.80 -5.17 -9.21
N ALA A 41 8.79 -6.50 -9.41
CA ALA A 41 7.68 -7.35 -9.00
C ALA A 41 7.44 -7.27 -7.48
N ALA A 42 8.50 -7.26 -6.66
CA ALA A 42 8.39 -7.13 -5.21
C ALA A 42 7.81 -5.78 -4.79
N ILE A 43 8.24 -4.70 -5.46
CA ILE A 43 7.72 -3.35 -5.24
C ILE A 43 6.23 -3.29 -5.58
N ASP A 44 5.83 -3.83 -6.73
CA ASP A 44 4.43 -3.85 -7.15
C ASP A 44 3.57 -4.69 -6.21
N ARG A 45 4.08 -5.84 -5.73
CA ARG A 45 3.43 -6.61 -4.67
C ARG A 45 3.22 -5.79 -3.40
N GLY A 46 4.24 -5.06 -2.97
CA GLY A 46 4.14 -4.14 -1.83
C GLY A 46 3.05 -3.08 -2.02
N LYS A 47 2.95 -2.49 -3.21
CA LYS A 47 1.91 -1.49 -3.51
C LYS A 47 0.51 -2.12 -3.59
N ILE A 48 0.36 -3.33 -4.12
CA ILE A 48 -0.92 -4.06 -4.11
C ILE A 48 -1.37 -4.34 -2.67
N ILE A 49 -0.47 -4.80 -1.80
CA ILE A 49 -0.76 -5.03 -0.38
C ILE A 49 -1.22 -3.73 0.27
N MET A 50 -0.52 -2.62 -0.02
CA MET A 50 -0.91 -1.29 0.44
C MET A 50 -2.35 -0.95 0.01
N LEU A 51 -2.63 -0.98 -1.30
CA LEU A 51 -3.94 -0.65 -1.86
C LEU A 51 -5.06 -1.51 -1.27
N ARG A 52 -4.87 -2.83 -1.19
CA ARG A 52 -5.85 -3.75 -0.62
C ARG A 52 -6.11 -3.50 0.85
N SER A 53 -5.14 -2.96 1.60
CA SER A 53 -5.37 -2.58 2.99
C SER A 53 -6.32 -1.39 3.14
N PHE A 54 -6.33 -0.46 2.18
CA PHE A 54 -7.25 0.68 2.15
C PHE A 54 -8.58 0.36 1.44
N MET A 55 -8.55 -0.56 0.47
CA MET A 55 -9.70 -0.97 -0.35
C MET A 55 -9.85 -2.50 -0.33
N PRO A 56 -10.34 -3.13 0.75
CA PRO A 56 -10.35 -4.59 0.90
C PRO A 56 -11.23 -5.32 -0.12
N SER A 57 -12.20 -4.64 -0.75
CA SER A 57 -13.07 -5.19 -1.79
C SER A 57 -12.43 -5.19 -3.19
N ILE A 58 -11.22 -4.64 -3.35
CA ILE A 58 -10.53 -4.63 -4.64
C ILE A 58 -9.91 -6.00 -4.92
N ASP A 59 -10.19 -6.56 -6.10
CA ASP A 59 -9.50 -7.74 -6.59
C ASP A 59 -8.10 -7.39 -7.11
N GLU A 60 -7.24 -8.40 -7.28
CA GLU A 60 -5.86 -8.20 -7.68
C GLU A 60 -5.72 -7.59 -9.08
N LYS A 61 -6.62 -7.93 -10.01
CA LYS A 61 -6.60 -7.37 -11.37
C LYS A 61 -6.88 -5.87 -11.31
N ARG A 62 -7.91 -5.47 -10.55
CA ARG A 62 -8.28 -4.08 -10.38
C ARG A 62 -7.22 -3.27 -9.61
N ALA A 63 -6.55 -3.90 -8.63
CA ALA A 63 -5.42 -3.27 -7.95
C ALA A 63 -4.25 -2.99 -8.91
N LYS A 64 -3.92 -3.92 -9.80
CA LYS A 64 -2.90 -3.74 -10.84
C LYS A 64 -3.27 -2.62 -11.83
N GLU A 65 -4.54 -2.57 -12.26
CA GLU A 65 -5.03 -1.49 -13.11
C GLU A 65 -4.87 -0.12 -12.44
N LEU A 66 -5.14 0.00 -11.13
CA LEU A 66 -4.93 1.26 -10.41
C LEU A 66 -3.45 1.67 -10.32
N LEU A 67 -2.54 0.71 -10.16
CA LEU A 67 -1.10 0.97 -10.13
C LEU A 67 -0.56 1.47 -11.47
N GLN A 68 -1.16 1.02 -12.58
CA GLN A 68 -0.80 1.42 -13.93
C GLN A 68 -1.53 2.68 -14.40
N SER A 69 -2.63 3.04 -13.72
CA SER A 69 -3.38 4.23 -14.08
C SER A 69 -2.63 5.49 -13.60
N ASP A 70 -2.43 6.47 -14.49
CA ASP A 70 -1.99 7.84 -14.17
C ASP A 70 -3.03 8.62 -13.33
N VAL A 71 -3.87 7.92 -12.57
CA VAL A 71 -4.89 8.54 -11.73
C VAL A 71 -4.18 9.09 -10.50
N ILE A 72 -3.92 10.39 -10.54
CA ILE A 72 -3.68 11.20 -9.34
C ILE A 72 -4.97 11.10 -8.51
N VAL A 73 -4.97 10.20 -7.52
CA VAL A 73 -6.09 10.10 -6.57
C VAL A 73 -5.95 11.25 -5.58
N ASP A 74 -6.54 12.40 -5.92
CA ASP A 74 -6.68 13.53 -5.00
C ASP A 74 -7.75 13.17 -3.95
N TYR A 75 -7.30 12.69 -2.79
CA TYR A 75 -8.18 12.42 -1.65
C TYR A 75 -8.64 13.75 -1.04
N ASN A 76 -9.79 14.24 -1.50
CA ASN A 76 -10.51 15.31 -0.82
C ASN A 76 -11.05 14.79 0.52
N PHE A 77 -10.28 14.94 1.59
CA PHE A 77 -10.79 14.83 2.96
C PHE A 77 -11.77 15.98 3.19
N ARG A 78 -13.04 15.79 2.84
CA ARG A 78 -14.12 16.61 3.39
C ARG A 78 -14.21 16.29 4.87
N THR A 79 -13.60 17.16 5.68
CA THR A 79 -13.87 17.21 7.10
C THR A 79 -15.27 17.79 7.26
N ASP A 80 -16.29 16.92 7.29
CA ASP A 80 -17.60 17.28 7.82
C ASP A 80 -17.40 17.67 9.29
N ARG A 81 -17.17 18.97 9.53
CA ARG A 81 -17.23 19.55 10.87
C ARG A 81 -18.69 19.43 11.34
N PRO A 82 -18.97 18.86 12.51
CA PRO A 82 -20.31 18.89 13.07
C PRO A 82 -20.71 20.35 13.35
N SER A 83 -21.85 20.75 12.81
CA SER A 83 -22.51 22.01 13.12
C SER A 83 -22.85 22.04 14.61
N THR A 84 -22.13 22.85 15.38
CA THR A 84 -22.58 23.32 16.69
C THR A 84 -22.96 24.77 16.56
N TYR A 85 -24.20 25.04 16.13
CA TYR A 85 -24.87 26.29 16.45
C TYR A 85 -25.81 26.03 17.63
N ARG A 86 -25.50 26.62 18.78
CA ARG A 86 -26.44 26.80 19.89
C ARG A 86 -27.31 28.00 19.54
N GLU A 87 -28.62 27.83 19.58
CA GLU A 87 -29.57 28.93 19.74
C GLU A 87 -29.57 29.33 21.23
N ASP A 88 -29.22 30.58 21.50
CA ASP A 88 -29.63 31.30 22.73
C ASP A 88 -30.99 31.96 22.47
#